data_AF-A0A1R0GSV7-F1
#
_entry.id   AF-A0A1R0GSV7-F1
#
_cell.length_a   1.000
_cell.length_b   1.000
_cell.length_c   1.000
_cell.angle_alpha   90.00
_cell.angle_beta   90.00
_cell.angle_gamma   90.00
#
_symmetry.space_group_name_H-M   'P 1'
#
loop_
_entity.id
_entity.type
_entity.pdbx_description
1 polymer ?
#
loop_
_entity_poly.entity_id
_entity_poly.type
_entity_poly.pdbx_seq_one_letter_code
_entity_poly.pdbx_strand_id
1 'polypeptide(L)'
;MKIFSLTSSIFWFGGLVVGGIGPGTDRTELYDFNKDFECNDGSFFGFQNEEKIKESYERGFKNGYAKCLSNRKARKHAHRSPITPRNVSFMKYSINNRCDNGQCDLDLIFGKRKTDVLARIQCVGCPNKISNLQCMNKLADELGEGRNQIKSSYFGCKSYGSWTFTPQKVGDGNQIEKMNVAKYGDLLPAPKRRRNR
;
A
#
# COMPACT_ATOMS: atom_id res chain seq x y z
N MET A 1 -63.06 -11.49 1.57
CA MET A 1 -62.93 -10.39 2.54
C MET A 1 -61.55 -10.49 3.16
N LYS A 2 -60.66 -9.52 2.91
CA LYS A 2 -59.29 -9.49 3.42
C LYS A 2 -59.31 -8.91 4.83
N ILE A 3 -58.70 -9.58 5.81
CA ILE A 3 -58.38 -9.01 7.12
C ILE A 3 -56.89 -9.22 7.34
N PHE A 4 -56.15 -8.11 7.33
CA PHE A 4 -54.73 -8.03 7.67
C PHE A 4 -54.59 -7.43 9.06
N SER A 5 -53.63 -8.00 9.80
CA SER A 5 -52.75 -7.35 10.79
C SER A 5 -53.34 -6.83 12.10
N LEU A 6 -52.81 -7.35 13.22
CA LEU A 6 -51.95 -6.59 14.14
C LEU A 6 -51.51 -7.51 15.29
N THR A 7 -50.23 -7.86 15.34
CA THR A 7 -49.61 -8.32 16.58
C THR A 7 -48.38 -7.47 16.87
N SER A 8 -48.58 -6.60 17.85
CA SER A 8 -47.56 -5.79 18.50
C SER A 8 -46.69 -6.69 19.36
N SER A 9 -45.36 -6.50 19.33
CA SER A 9 -44.47 -7.04 20.35
C SER A 9 -43.31 -6.08 20.57
N ILE A 10 -43.45 -5.35 21.67
CA ILE A 10 -42.48 -4.49 22.33
C ILE A 10 -41.30 -5.37 22.77
N PHE A 11 -40.07 -4.98 22.44
CA PHE A 11 -38.88 -5.54 23.09
C PHE A 11 -38.12 -4.47 23.87
N TRP A 12 -37.89 -4.84 25.12
CA TRP A 12 -37.34 -4.14 26.25
C TRP A 12 -35.94 -3.55 26.05
N PHE A 13 -35.74 -2.37 26.63
CA PHE A 13 -34.46 -1.80 27.01
C PHE A 13 -34.06 -2.23 28.43
N GLY A 14 -32.76 -2.40 28.66
CA GLY A 14 -32.10 -2.42 29.98
C GLY A 14 -31.44 -3.76 30.32
N GLY A 15 -30.16 -3.86 30.69
CA GLY A 15 -29.17 -2.84 30.99
C GLY A 15 -27.77 -3.44 31.24
N LEU A 16 -26.81 -2.52 31.40
CA LEU A 16 -25.41 -2.65 31.83
C LEU A 16 -25.08 -3.79 32.83
N VAL A 17 -23.83 -4.33 32.79
CA VAL A 17 -22.76 -4.12 33.80
C VAL A 17 -21.36 -4.54 33.26
N VAL A 18 -20.45 -3.55 33.25
CA VAL A 18 -19.02 -3.50 33.69
C VAL A 18 -18.13 -4.75 33.72
N GLY A 19 -17.01 -4.68 32.97
CA GLY A 19 -15.61 -4.70 33.47
C GLY A 19 -14.93 -6.03 33.88
N GLY A 20 -13.80 -6.32 33.24
CA GLY A 20 -12.79 -7.32 33.67
C GLY A 20 -11.59 -7.40 32.72
N ILE A 21 -10.38 -7.40 33.29
CA ILE A 21 -9.06 -7.09 32.70
C ILE A 21 -8.22 -8.34 32.40
N GLY A 22 -7.54 -8.33 31.22
CA GLY A 22 -6.22 -8.92 30.89
C GLY A 22 -6.08 -10.45 30.67
N PRO A 23 -4.92 -10.97 30.18
CA PRO A 23 -3.79 -10.34 29.43
C PRO A 23 -3.21 -11.19 28.25
N GLY A 24 -2.44 -10.52 27.36
CA GLY A 24 -1.36 -11.08 26.47
C GLY A 24 -1.80 -11.95 25.29
N THR A 25 -1.25 -11.95 24.08
CA THR A 25 -0.05 -11.45 23.35
C THR A 25 -0.43 -11.66 21.86
N ASP A 26 -0.02 -10.96 20.81
CA ASP A 26 1.31 -10.48 20.43
C ASP A 26 1.18 -9.56 19.18
N ARG A 27 2.21 -8.73 18.99
CA ARG A 27 2.41 -7.62 18.06
C ARG A 27 2.00 -7.84 16.60
N THR A 28 1.45 -6.79 15.98
CA THR A 28 2.18 -6.14 14.87
C THR A 28 1.99 -4.63 14.92
N GLU A 29 3.12 -3.96 15.06
CA GLU A 29 3.30 -2.56 15.40
C GLU A 29 2.68 -1.64 14.33
N LEU A 30 1.61 -0.97 14.73
CA LEU A 30 1.15 0.26 14.11
C LEU A 30 2.26 1.30 14.36
N TYR A 31 3.15 1.48 13.38
CA TYR A 31 4.18 2.52 13.46
C TYR A 31 3.49 3.89 13.47
N ASP A 32 3.31 4.41 14.67
CA ASP A 32 2.89 5.77 14.96
C ASP A 32 4.08 6.72 14.66
N PHE A 33 4.26 7.03 13.37
CA PHE A 33 5.41 7.80 12.86
C PHE A 33 5.19 9.32 12.94
N ASN A 34 4.29 9.78 13.81
CA ASN A 34 3.98 11.20 14.00
C ASN A 34 4.63 11.82 15.24
N LYS A 35 5.43 11.07 16.02
CA LYS A 35 5.94 11.58 17.30
C LYS A 35 7.29 12.31 17.24
N ASP A 36 8.05 12.18 16.16
CA ASP A 36 9.32 12.89 16.02
C ASP A 36 9.30 13.71 14.73
N PHE A 37 9.08 15.02 14.85
CA PHE A 37 9.79 16.10 14.13
C PHE A 37 8.97 17.39 14.21
N GLU A 38 8.92 17.99 15.41
CA GLU A 38 8.96 19.44 15.47
C GLU A 38 10.35 19.86 14.95
N CYS A 39 10.40 20.88 14.10
CA CYS A 39 11.64 21.54 13.73
C CYS A 39 12.18 22.36 14.94
N ASN A 40 12.36 21.71 16.10
CA ASN A 40 12.91 22.36 17.28
C ASN A 40 14.44 22.44 17.16
N ASP A 41 14.85 23.67 16.90
CA ASP A 41 16.07 24.35 17.28
C ASP A 41 16.71 23.84 18.58
N GLY A 42 17.75 23.02 18.42
CA GLY A 42 18.56 22.55 19.54
C GLY A 42 19.43 23.66 20.16
N SER A 43 19.15 23.94 21.44
CA SER A 43 20.04 24.32 22.55
C SER A 43 21.23 25.26 22.27
N PHE A 44 21.12 26.48 22.82
CA PHE A 44 22.12 27.54 22.85
C PHE A 44 23.13 27.31 23.99
N PHE A 45 24.40 27.00 23.67
CA PHE A 45 25.51 27.04 24.64
C PHE A 45 26.42 28.23 24.34
N GLY A 46 26.80 28.95 25.40
CA GLY A 46 27.39 30.28 25.37
C GLY A 46 28.72 30.40 24.62
N PHE A 47 28.80 31.43 23.78
CA PHE A 47 30.02 31.90 23.12
C PHE A 47 30.18 33.41 23.35
N GLN A 48 31.38 33.87 23.70
CA GLN A 48 31.69 35.29 24.00
C GLN A 48 32.18 36.08 22.77
N ASN A 49 31.69 35.79 21.55
CA ASN A 49 32.14 36.53 20.37
C ASN A 49 31.06 36.54 19.26
N GLU A 50 30.48 37.71 18.97
CA GLU A 50 29.29 37.86 18.11
C GLU A 50 29.46 37.34 16.68
N GLU A 51 30.65 37.49 16.08
CA GLU A 51 30.91 36.96 14.73
C GLU A 51 30.89 35.43 14.69
N LYS A 52 31.47 34.77 15.70
CA LYS A 52 31.46 33.31 15.80
C LYS A 52 30.06 32.77 16.08
N ILE A 53 29.22 33.54 16.77
CA ILE A 53 27.80 33.22 16.97
C ILE A 53 27.05 33.27 15.64
N LYS A 54 27.23 34.34 14.85
CA LYS A 54 26.59 34.47 13.52
C LYS A 54 27.01 33.35 12.57
N GLU A 55 28.31 33.04 12.50
CA GLU A 55 28.80 31.95 11.66
C GLU A 55 28.28 30.57 12.10
N SER A 56 28.27 30.30 13.42
CA SER A 56 27.74 29.05 13.97
C SER A 56 26.25 28.90 13.69
N TYR A 57 25.49 29.98 13.85
CA TYR A 57 24.06 30.03 13.57
C TYR A 57 23.77 29.79 12.08
N GLU A 58 24.46 30.49 11.19
CA GLU A 58 24.30 30.30 9.74
C GLU A 58 24.67 28.88 9.30
N ARG A 59 25.73 28.31 9.88
CA ARG A 59 26.16 26.95 9.57
C ARG A 59 25.13 25.93 10.07
N GLY A 60 24.63 26.09 11.29
CA GLY A 60 23.56 25.27 11.87
C GLY A 60 22.29 25.33 11.03
N PHE A 61 21.87 26.54 10.63
CA PHE A 61 20.71 26.77 9.78
C PHE A 61 20.88 26.13 8.39
N LYS A 62 22.00 26.37 7.70
CA LYS A 62 22.29 25.79 6.38
C LYS A 62 22.31 24.26 6.43
N ASN A 63 22.92 23.68 7.47
CA ASN A 63 22.98 22.23 7.65
C ASN A 63 21.60 21.62 7.96
N GLY A 64 20.84 22.24 8.87
CA GLY A 64 19.48 21.82 9.20
C GLY A 64 18.55 21.91 7.99
N TYR A 65 18.63 23.00 7.24
CA TYR A 65 17.86 23.23 6.02
C TYR A 65 18.21 22.22 4.92
N ALA A 66 19.50 21.95 4.69
CA ALA A 66 19.95 20.95 3.72
C ALA A 66 19.48 19.53 4.10
N LYS A 67 19.55 19.17 5.39
CA LYS A 67 19.04 17.90 5.92
C LYS A 67 17.52 17.77 5.77
N CYS A 68 16.78 18.86 5.99
CA CYS A 68 15.34 18.92 5.76
C CYS A 68 15.00 18.70 4.28
N LEU A 69 15.72 19.37 3.37
CA LEU A 69 15.54 19.19 1.93
C LEU A 69 15.90 17.78 1.47
N SER A 70 16.97 17.18 1.98
CA SER A 70 17.35 15.81 1.64
C SER A 70 16.31 14.81 2.15
N ASN A 71 15.77 14.99 3.35
CA ASN A 71 14.70 14.15 3.90
C ASN A 71 13.39 14.31 3.11
N ARG A 72 13.05 15.53 2.69
CA ARG A 72 11.88 15.79 1.84
C ARG A 72 12.02 15.14 0.46
N LYS A 73 13.21 15.21 -0.16
CA LYS A 73 13.51 14.51 -1.43
C LYS A 73 13.48 13.00 -1.25
N ALA A 74 14.11 12.47 -0.19
CA ALA A 74 14.10 11.05 0.15
C ALA A 74 12.68 10.53 0.37
N ARG A 75 11.82 11.27 1.09
CA ARG A 75 10.38 11.00 1.21
C ARG A 75 9.69 10.99 -0.16
N LYS A 76 9.90 12.02 -0.98
CA LYS A 76 9.30 12.12 -2.32
C LYS A 76 9.70 10.95 -3.24
N HIS A 77 10.90 10.40 -3.08
CA HIS A 77 11.37 9.23 -3.83
C HIS A 77 10.94 7.89 -3.21
N ALA A 78 10.85 7.80 -1.89
CA ALA A 78 10.37 6.61 -1.18
C ALA A 78 8.86 6.39 -1.34
N HIS A 79 8.08 7.45 -1.57
CA HIS A 79 6.62 7.38 -1.71
C HIS A 79 6.10 7.23 -3.14
N ARG A 80 6.96 7.18 -4.17
CA ARG A 80 6.46 6.94 -5.53
C ARG A 80 6.33 5.44 -5.75
N SER A 81 5.09 4.94 -5.68
CA SER A 81 4.73 3.59 -6.10
C SER A 81 5.36 3.31 -7.47
N PRO A 82 6.02 2.15 -7.66
CA PRO A 82 6.56 1.79 -8.95
C PRO A 82 5.46 1.53 -9.98
N ILE A 83 4.22 1.35 -9.54
CA ILE A 83 3.04 1.22 -10.39
C ILE A 83 2.39 2.60 -10.47
N THR A 84 2.40 3.22 -11.65
CA THR A 84 1.82 4.56 -11.84
C THR A 84 0.29 4.46 -12.04
N PRO A 85 -0.46 5.56 -11.91
CA PRO A 85 -1.89 5.56 -12.22
C PRO A 85 -2.23 5.03 -13.62
N ARG A 86 -1.38 5.32 -14.62
CA ARG A 86 -1.52 4.76 -15.98
C ARG A 86 -1.41 3.23 -15.99
N ASN A 87 -0.53 2.67 -15.16
CA ASN A 87 -0.40 1.23 -15.01
C ASN A 87 -1.63 0.63 -14.34
N VAL A 88 -2.18 1.28 -13.30
CA VAL A 88 -3.43 0.85 -12.67
C VAL A 88 -4.58 0.82 -13.69
N SER A 89 -4.73 1.85 -14.52
CA SER A 89 -5.75 1.86 -15.59
C SER A 89 -5.58 0.69 -16.56
N PHE A 90 -4.34 0.37 -16.95
CA PHE A 90 -4.05 -0.80 -17.78
C PHE A 90 -4.40 -2.11 -17.07
N MET A 91 -4.08 -2.25 -15.78
CA MET A 91 -4.47 -3.42 -14.98
C MET A 91 -5.99 -3.60 -14.99
N LYS A 92 -6.76 -2.54 -14.73
CA LYS A 92 -8.23 -2.59 -14.74
C LYS A 92 -8.79 -2.95 -16.11
N TYR A 93 -8.20 -2.44 -17.18
CA TYR A 93 -8.54 -2.83 -18.54
C TYR A 93 -8.29 -4.34 -18.77
N SER A 94 -7.10 -4.85 -18.43
CA SER A 94 -6.76 -6.27 -18.55
C SER A 94 -7.70 -7.17 -17.73
N ILE A 95 -8.05 -6.74 -16.51
CA ILE A 95 -9.00 -7.45 -15.64
C ILE A 95 -10.35 -7.61 -16.33
N ASN A 96 -10.93 -6.52 -16.84
CA ASN A 96 -12.25 -6.55 -17.47
C ASN A 96 -12.28 -7.40 -18.75
N ASN A 97 -11.17 -7.47 -19.48
CA ASN A 97 -11.10 -8.21 -20.73
C ASN A 97 -10.78 -9.70 -20.56
N ARG A 98 -10.11 -10.08 -19.46
CA ARG A 98 -9.57 -11.44 -19.27
C ARG A 98 -10.27 -12.23 -18.16
N CYS A 99 -10.80 -11.56 -17.14
CA CYS A 99 -11.43 -12.23 -16.00
C CYS A 99 -12.93 -12.43 -16.24
N ASP A 100 -13.36 -13.68 -16.40
CA ASP A 100 -14.75 -14.02 -16.75
C ASP A 100 -15.46 -14.92 -15.74
N ASN A 101 -14.75 -15.53 -14.79
CA ASN A 101 -15.27 -16.57 -13.89
C ASN A 101 -15.04 -16.25 -12.39
N GLY A 102 -15.22 -17.24 -11.51
CA GLY A 102 -14.99 -17.14 -10.05
C GLY A 102 -13.50 -17.16 -9.64
N GLN A 103 -12.58 -17.08 -10.58
CA GLN A 103 -11.14 -17.00 -10.35
C GLN A 103 -10.46 -16.24 -11.48
N CYS A 104 -9.35 -15.56 -11.20
CA CYS A 104 -8.52 -14.90 -12.21
C CYS A 104 -7.08 -14.74 -11.71
N ASP A 105 -6.10 -14.91 -12.61
CA ASP A 105 -4.67 -14.70 -12.37
C ASP A 105 -4.08 -13.92 -13.55
N LEU A 106 -3.51 -12.76 -13.25
CA LEU A 106 -2.85 -11.92 -14.24
C LEU A 106 -1.43 -11.55 -13.77
N ASP A 107 -0.47 -11.85 -14.63
CA ASP A 107 0.88 -11.28 -14.61
C ASP A 107 0.91 -10.07 -15.56
N LEU A 108 1.25 -8.90 -15.03
CA LEU A 108 1.35 -7.65 -15.76
C LEU A 108 2.78 -7.12 -15.71
N ILE A 109 3.36 -6.80 -16.85
CA ILE A 109 4.72 -6.26 -16.95
C ILE A 109 4.62 -4.82 -17.42
N PHE A 110 5.22 -3.91 -16.64
CA PHE A 110 5.31 -2.50 -16.92
C PHE A 110 6.74 -2.13 -17.27
N GLY A 111 6.96 -1.88 -18.55
CA GLY A 111 8.25 -1.54 -19.09
C GLY A 111 8.76 -0.19 -18.57
N LYS A 112 10.01 -0.16 -18.08
CA LYS A 112 10.70 1.10 -17.72
C LYS A 112 12.11 1.14 -18.29
N ARG A 113 12.72 2.32 -18.31
CA ARG A 113 14.09 2.55 -18.84
C ARG A 113 15.20 1.62 -18.36
N LYS A 114 15.16 1.13 -17.11
CA LYS A 114 16.27 0.35 -16.51
C LYS A 114 15.84 -1.02 -15.96
N THR A 115 14.62 -1.10 -15.46
CA THR A 115 14.08 -2.31 -14.81
C THR A 115 12.58 -2.31 -15.00
N ASP A 116 12.04 -3.41 -15.48
CA ASP A 116 10.59 -3.55 -15.63
C ASP A 116 9.97 -3.89 -14.27
N VAL A 117 8.71 -3.54 -14.10
CA VAL A 117 7.92 -3.92 -12.93
C VAL A 117 7.02 -5.07 -13.33
N LEU A 118 7.21 -6.24 -12.73
CA LEU A 118 6.28 -7.36 -12.85
C LEU A 118 5.33 -7.30 -11.66
N ALA A 119 4.04 -7.15 -11.94
CA ALA A 119 2.96 -7.25 -10.97
C ALA A 119 2.17 -8.54 -11.22
N ARG A 120 1.71 -9.16 -10.14
CA ARG A 120 0.88 -10.35 -10.14
C ARG A 120 -0.32 -10.09 -9.28
N ILE A 121 -1.52 -10.29 -9.82
CA ILE A 121 -2.79 -10.17 -9.12
C ILE A 121 -3.61 -11.42 -9.33
N GLN A 122 -4.19 -11.92 -8.25
CA GLN A 122 -4.93 -13.16 -8.25
C GLN A 122 -6.11 -13.07 -7.29
N CYS A 123 -7.26 -13.55 -7.74
CA CYS A 123 -8.43 -13.79 -6.91
C CYS A 123 -8.93 -15.20 -7.18
N VAL A 124 -9.23 -15.96 -6.12
CA VAL A 124 -9.68 -17.36 -6.21
C VAL A 124 -10.83 -17.63 -5.24
N GLY A 125 -11.66 -18.60 -5.61
CA GLY A 125 -12.82 -19.01 -4.80
C GLY A 125 -13.87 -17.92 -4.68
N CYS A 126 -14.00 -17.06 -5.68
CA CYS A 126 -15.00 -16.00 -5.67
C CYS A 126 -16.40 -16.57 -5.87
N PRO A 127 -17.43 -16.04 -5.17
CA PRO A 127 -18.80 -16.51 -5.31
C PRO A 127 -19.38 -16.36 -6.73
N ASN A 128 -18.97 -15.31 -7.44
CA ASN A 128 -19.43 -15.02 -8.80
C ASN A 128 -18.43 -14.11 -9.53
N LYS A 129 -18.68 -13.87 -10.82
CA LYS A 129 -17.87 -13.00 -11.68
C LYS A 129 -17.74 -11.57 -11.14
N ILE A 130 -18.81 -10.99 -10.59
CA ILE A 130 -18.81 -9.61 -10.09
C ILE A 130 -17.86 -9.49 -8.90
N SER A 131 -17.95 -10.41 -7.93
CA SER A 131 -17.02 -10.48 -6.80
C SER A 131 -15.57 -10.64 -7.25
N ASN A 132 -15.31 -11.46 -8.28
CA ASN A 132 -13.97 -11.62 -8.84
C ASN A 132 -13.44 -10.32 -9.44
N LEU A 133 -14.22 -9.63 -10.28
CA LEU A 133 -13.83 -8.34 -10.86
C LEU A 133 -13.58 -7.29 -9.79
N GLN A 134 -14.43 -7.21 -8.76
CA GLN A 134 -14.24 -6.29 -7.64
C GLN A 134 -12.97 -6.60 -6.83
N CYS A 135 -12.71 -7.89 -6.55
CA CYS A 135 -11.49 -8.35 -5.89
C CYS A 135 -10.23 -7.96 -6.67
N MET A 136 -10.21 -8.23 -7.98
CA MET A 136 -9.06 -7.93 -8.84
C MET A 136 -8.84 -6.41 -8.97
N ASN A 137 -9.90 -5.63 -9.12
CA ASN A 137 -9.81 -4.16 -9.18
C ASN A 137 -9.28 -3.58 -7.87
N LYS A 138 -9.75 -4.09 -6.72
CA LYS A 138 -9.25 -3.67 -5.40
C LYS A 138 -7.76 -3.98 -5.24
N LEU A 139 -7.31 -5.16 -5.67
CA LEU A 139 -5.87 -5.48 -5.68
C LEU A 139 -5.07 -4.51 -6.57
N ALA A 140 -5.59 -4.15 -7.75
CA ALA A 140 -4.91 -3.19 -8.62
C ALA A 140 -4.73 -1.82 -7.95
N ASP A 141 -5.75 -1.35 -7.23
CA ASP A 141 -5.69 -0.09 -6.49
C ASP A 141 -4.66 -0.15 -5.34
N GLU A 142 -4.66 -1.23 -4.55
CA GLU A 142 -3.73 -1.41 -3.43
C GLU A 142 -2.27 -1.49 -3.88
N LEU A 143 -2.00 -2.19 -5.00
CA LEU A 143 -0.66 -2.20 -5.61
C LEU A 143 -0.30 -0.83 -6.18
N GLY A 144 -1.27 -0.09 -6.73
CA GLY A 144 -1.13 1.29 -7.18
C GLY A 144 -0.73 2.26 -6.06
N GLU A 145 -1.28 2.08 -4.86
CA GLU A 145 -0.93 2.81 -3.64
C GLU A 145 0.48 2.48 -3.12
N GLY A 146 1.15 1.48 -3.71
CA GLY A 146 2.51 1.12 -3.40
C GLY A 146 2.63 -0.01 -2.37
N ARG A 147 1.51 -0.62 -1.96
CA ARG A 147 1.57 -1.85 -1.17
C ARG A 147 2.22 -2.94 -2.00
N ASN A 148 2.97 -3.80 -1.33
CA ASN A 148 3.58 -4.97 -1.93
C ASN A 148 3.21 -6.21 -1.11
N GLN A 149 3.15 -7.38 -1.76
CA GLN A 149 2.84 -8.66 -1.13
C GLN A 149 1.59 -8.65 -0.26
N ILE A 150 0.45 -8.49 -0.91
CA ILE A 150 -0.89 -8.54 -0.33
C ILE A 150 -1.35 -9.99 -0.28
N LYS A 151 -1.77 -10.46 0.90
CA LYS A 151 -2.59 -11.65 1.09
C LYS A 151 -3.80 -11.23 1.92
N SER A 152 -4.99 -11.33 1.37
CA SER A 152 -6.20 -10.86 2.04
C SER A 152 -7.43 -11.66 1.60
N SER A 153 -8.59 -11.21 2.06
CA SER A 153 -9.90 -11.66 1.58
C SER A 153 -10.70 -10.42 1.16
N TYR A 154 -11.14 -10.37 -0.09
CA TYR A 154 -11.96 -9.28 -0.61
C TYR A 154 -13.20 -9.85 -1.29
N PHE A 155 -14.38 -9.33 -0.95
CA PHE A 155 -15.66 -9.69 -1.58
C PHE A 155 -15.94 -11.21 -1.60
N GLY A 156 -15.50 -11.93 -0.56
CA GLY A 156 -15.63 -13.40 -0.46
C GLY A 156 -14.59 -14.19 -1.26
N CYS A 157 -13.65 -13.53 -1.93
CA CYS A 157 -12.53 -14.16 -2.64
C CYS A 157 -11.28 -14.16 -1.76
N LYS A 158 -10.45 -15.21 -1.88
CA LYS A 158 -9.05 -15.14 -1.42
C LYS A 158 -8.26 -14.31 -2.44
N SER A 159 -7.52 -13.32 -1.95
CA SER A 159 -6.84 -12.34 -2.80
C SER A 159 -5.33 -12.34 -2.56
N TYR A 160 -4.57 -12.36 -3.65
CA TYR A 160 -3.11 -12.36 -3.66
C TYR A 160 -2.61 -11.31 -4.63
N GLY A 161 -1.78 -10.38 -4.15
CA GLY A 161 -1.20 -9.31 -4.98
C GLY A 161 0.26 -9.13 -4.67
N SER A 162 1.12 -8.97 -5.67
CA SER A 162 2.53 -8.66 -5.42
C SER A 162 3.16 -7.99 -6.63
N TRP A 163 4.26 -7.28 -6.41
CA TRP A 163 5.07 -6.78 -7.52
C TRP A 163 6.55 -6.88 -7.18
N THR A 164 7.36 -6.98 -8.23
CA THR A 164 8.82 -7.02 -8.12
C THR A 164 9.49 -6.32 -9.29
N PHE A 165 10.76 -6.00 -9.14
CA PHE A 165 11.58 -5.51 -10.24
C PHE A 165 12.19 -6.68 -11.00
N THR A 166 12.15 -6.59 -12.32
CA THR A 166 12.77 -7.57 -13.22
C THR A 166 13.74 -6.86 -14.16
N PRO A 167 14.76 -7.56 -14.70
CA PRO A 167 15.58 -7.02 -15.77
C PRO A 167 14.69 -6.50 -16.91
N GLN A 168 15.09 -5.40 -17.53
CA GLN A 168 14.34 -4.82 -18.64
C GLN A 168 14.22 -5.84 -19.78
N LYS A 169 13.00 -6.13 -20.21
CA LYS A 169 12.67 -7.03 -21.32
C LYS A 169 11.72 -6.38 -22.32
N VAL A 170 10.85 -5.49 -21.87
CA VAL A 170 9.74 -4.95 -22.68
C VAL A 170 10.05 -3.55 -23.25
N GLY A 171 10.92 -2.78 -22.59
CA GLY A 171 11.28 -1.42 -23.00
C GLY A 171 10.36 -0.34 -22.42
N ASP A 172 10.85 0.90 -22.35
CA ASP A 172 10.20 2.00 -21.62
C ASP A 172 8.79 2.32 -22.18
N GLY A 173 7.78 2.37 -21.31
CA GLY A 173 6.41 2.76 -21.67
C GLY A 173 5.53 1.65 -22.25
N ASN A 174 6.11 0.48 -22.56
CA ASN A 174 5.36 -0.68 -23.03
C ASN A 174 4.71 -1.45 -21.86
N GLN A 175 3.60 -2.12 -22.14
CA GLN A 175 2.84 -2.88 -21.15
C GLN A 175 2.47 -4.25 -21.74
N ILE A 176 2.69 -5.31 -20.97
CA ILE A 176 2.32 -6.69 -21.36
C ILE A 176 1.44 -7.29 -20.28
N GLU A 177 0.41 -8.00 -20.71
CA GLU A 177 -0.42 -8.85 -19.86
C GLU A 177 -0.20 -10.32 -20.22
N LYS A 178 -0.21 -11.21 -19.22
CA LYS A 178 -0.18 -12.66 -19.39
C LYS A 178 -1.10 -13.30 -18.35
N MET A 179 -1.90 -14.26 -18.77
CA MET A 179 -2.59 -15.13 -17.82
C MET A 179 -1.64 -16.20 -17.32
N ASN A 180 -1.67 -16.49 -16.01
CA ASN A 180 -0.77 -17.49 -15.43
C ASN A 180 -1.51 -18.46 -14.50
N VAL A 181 -2.44 -19.23 -15.08
CA VAL A 181 -3.33 -20.15 -14.34
C VAL A 181 -2.56 -21.18 -13.48
N ALA A 182 -1.29 -21.46 -13.79
CA ALA A 182 -0.46 -22.43 -13.08
C ALA A 182 0.14 -21.93 -11.75
N LYS A 183 -0.05 -20.67 -11.36
CA LYS A 183 0.68 -20.04 -10.22
C LYS A 183 -0.21 -19.43 -9.15
N TYR A 184 -1.44 -19.92 -8.99
CA TYR A 184 -2.33 -19.45 -7.93
C TYR A 184 -1.74 -19.61 -6.53
N GLY A 185 -1.83 -18.54 -5.73
CA GLY A 185 -1.29 -18.47 -4.37
C GLY A 185 0.19 -18.06 -4.29
N ASP A 186 0.92 -18.09 -5.41
CA ASP A 186 2.34 -17.75 -5.45
C ASP A 186 2.57 -16.25 -5.60
N LEU A 187 3.01 -15.62 -4.51
CA LEU A 187 3.48 -14.24 -4.55
C LEU A 187 4.87 -14.13 -5.21
N LEU A 188 5.07 -13.02 -5.91
CA LEU A 188 6.38 -12.63 -6.40
C LEU A 188 7.32 -12.31 -5.23
N PRO A 189 8.64 -12.54 -5.40
CA PRO A 189 9.62 -12.19 -4.39
C PRO A 189 9.63 -10.68 -4.16
N ALA A 190 9.69 -10.27 -2.89
CA ALA A 190 9.77 -8.86 -2.54
C ALA A 190 10.98 -8.19 -3.20
N PRO A 191 10.85 -6.94 -3.66
CA PRO A 191 11.97 -6.16 -4.18
C PRO A 191 13.08 -6.08 -3.13
N LYS A 192 14.29 -6.50 -3.51
CA LYS A 192 15.46 -6.32 -2.65
C LYS A 192 15.76 -4.83 -2.53
N ARG A 193 15.73 -4.28 -1.31
CA ARG A 193 16.27 -2.95 -1.05
C ARG A 193 17.76 -2.97 -1.42
N ARG A 194 18.18 -2.14 -2.40
CA ARG A 194 19.60 -1.91 -2.63
C ARG A 194 20.17 -1.29 -1.36
N ARG A 195 21.04 -2.01 -0.64
CA ARG A 195 21.93 -1.40 0.35
C ARG A 195 22.83 -0.46 -0.45
N ASN A 196 22.73 0.84 -0.21
CA ASN A 196 23.71 1.79 -0.72
C ASN A 196 25.06 1.36 -0.14
N ARG A 197 25.98 0.93 -1.00
CA ARG A 197 27.41 0.83 -0.70
C ARG A 197 28.04 2.17 -1.04
#